data_AF-A0A3N5ZHX8-F1
#
_entry.id   AF-A0A3N5ZHX8-F1
#
_cell.length_a   1.000
_cell.length_b   1.000
_cell.length_c   1.000
_cell.angle_alpha   90.00
_cell.angle_beta   90.00
_cell.angle_gamma   90.00
#
_symmetry.space_group_name_H-M   'P 1'
#
loop_
_entity.id
_entity.type
_entity.pdbx_description
1 polymer ?
#
loop_
_entity_poly.entity_id
_entity_poly.type
_entity_poly.pdbx_seq_one_letter_code
_entity_poly.pdbx_strand_id
1 'polypeptide(L)'
;MRVGETVTTSGDPQGVPLVKIPPTGVALDHIERQAILEALRMSNWIQKDAAELLSISPRVMNYKIKTMAIEMPKARRLQVEGV
;
A
#
# COMPACT_ATOMS: atom_id res chain seq x y z
N MET A 1 -12.85 -37.81 6.72
CA MET A 1 -11.81 -37.37 5.78
C MET A 1 -11.45 -35.94 6.17
N ARG A 2 -10.23 -35.68 6.64
CA ARG A 2 -9.82 -34.36 7.15
C ARG A 2 -9.40 -33.49 5.97
N VAL A 3 -10.16 -32.44 5.69
CA VAL A 3 -9.80 -31.41 4.69
C VAL A 3 -8.89 -30.40 5.38
N GLY A 4 -7.72 -30.17 4.78
CA GLY A 4 -6.65 -29.34 5.33
C GLY A 4 -7.06 -27.87 5.39
N GLU A 5 -6.94 -27.30 6.58
CA GLU A 5 -7.05 -25.88 6.83
C GLU A 5 -5.70 -25.24 6.45
N THR A 6 -5.62 -24.60 5.29
CA THR A 6 -4.47 -23.72 4.99
C THR A 6 -4.71 -22.39 5.67
N VAL A 7 -4.42 -22.33 6.97
CA VAL A 7 -4.20 -21.05 7.65
C VAL A 7 -2.91 -20.47 7.07
N THR A 8 -3.05 -19.67 6.03
CA THR A 8 -1.96 -18.80 5.59
C THR A 8 -1.92 -17.67 6.61
N THR A 9 -1.29 -17.91 7.76
CA THR A 9 -1.05 -16.89 8.76
C THR A 9 0.06 -15.97 8.25
N SER A 10 -0.30 -15.01 7.41
CA SER A 10 0.51 -13.80 7.23
C SER A 10 0.22 -12.92 8.44
N GLY A 11 0.80 -13.30 9.59
CA GLY A 11 0.51 -12.74 10.89
C GLY A 11 0.83 -11.25 11.00
N ASP A 12 -0.16 -10.50 11.52
CA ASP A 12 -0.02 -9.15 12.03
C ASP A 12 1.17 -9.03 12.99
N PRO A 13 2.12 -8.10 12.77
CA PRO A 13 3.27 -7.96 13.65
C PRO A 13 2.96 -7.64 15.11
N GLN A 14 1.78 -7.12 15.48
CA GLN A 14 1.51 -6.70 16.87
C GLN A 14 0.00 -6.67 17.26
N GLY A 15 -0.91 -7.30 16.50
CA GLY A 15 -2.36 -7.25 16.79
C GLY A 15 -2.97 -5.83 16.77
N VAL A 16 -2.23 -4.86 16.25
CA VAL A 16 -2.71 -3.49 16.05
C VAL A 16 -3.54 -3.44 14.77
N PRO A 17 -4.79 -2.95 14.80
CA PRO A 17 -5.59 -2.85 13.59
C PRO A 17 -4.95 -1.87 12.60
N LEU A 18 -4.49 -2.39 11.46
CA LEU A 18 -3.82 -1.60 10.40
C LEU A 18 -4.75 -0.55 9.76
N VAL A 19 -6.06 -0.81 9.73
CA VAL A 19 -7.06 0.08 9.12
C VAL A 19 -8.25 0.27 10.07
N LYS A 20 -8.73 1.51 10.17
CA LYS A 20 -9.95 1.88 10.91
C LYS A 20 -11.10 2.11 9.94
N ILE A 21 -12.14 1.29 10.00
CA ILE A 21 -13.32 1.39 9.15
C ILE A 21 -14.45 2.10 9.93
N PRO A 22 -15.02 3.20 9.41
CA PRO A 22 -16.14 3.86 10.06
C PRO A 22 -17.43 3.01 9.95
N PRO A 23 -18.40 3.17 10.88
CA PRO A 23 -19.67 2.43 10.84
C PRO A 23 -20.54 2.79 9.62
N THR A 24 -20.27 3.93 8.97
CA THR A 24 -20.89 4.30 7.68
C THR A 24 -20.34 3.52 6.49
N GLY A 25 -19.29 2.71 6.70
CA GLY A 25 -18.52 2.07 5.65
C GLY A 25 -17.54 3.02 4.95
N VAL A 26 -16.62 2.44 4.20
CA VAL A 26 -15.70 3.14 3.29
C VAL A 26 -15.47 2.24 2.08
N ALA A 27 -15.30 2.84 0.91
CA ALA A 27 -15.01 2.08 -0.30
C ALA A 27 -13.58 1.51 -0.26
N LEU A 28 -13.44 0.25 -0.70
CA LEU A 28 -12.16 -0.48 -0.62
C LEU A 28 -11.05 0.18 -1.46
N ASP A 29 -11.43 0.73 -2.61
CA ASP A 29 -10.55 1.49 -3.50
C ASP A 29 -9.95 2.73 -2.81
N HIS A 30 -10.69 3.37 -1.90
CA HIS A 30 -10.17 4.47 -1.09
C HIS A 30 -9.05 3.97 -0.17
N ILE A 31 -9.28 2.89 0.57
CA ILE A 31 -8.28 2.30 1.47
C ILE A 31 -7.03 1.93 0.67
N GLU A 32 -7.22 1.26 -0.47
CA GLU A 32 -6.11 0.81 -1.31
C GLU A 32 -5.33 2.00 -1.89
N ARG A 33 -6.01 3.05 -2.35
CA ARG A 33 -5.38 4.27 -2.85
C ARG A 33 -4.52 4.96 -1.78
N GLN A 34 -5.00 5.01 -0.54
CA GLN A 34 -4.23 5.57 0.58
C GLN A 34 -2.98 4.74 0.87
N ALA A 35 -3.12 3.41 0.93
CA ALA A 35 -1.99 2.52 1.16
C ALA A 35 -0.89 2.67 0.09
N ILE A 36 -1.28 2.77 -1.18
CA ILE A 36 -0.33 3.00 -2.29
C ILE A 36 0.37 4.36 -2.17
N LEU A 37 -0.38 5.42 -1.87
CA LEU A 37 0.19 6.77 -1.73
C LEU A 37 1.17 6.86 -0.55
N GLU A 38 0.86 6.23 0.57
CA GLU A 38 1.77 6.17 1.73
C GLU A 38 3.03 5.37 1.39
N ALA A 39 2.89 4.18 0.80
CA ALA A 39 4.03 3.37 0.39
C ALA A 39 4.95 4.11 -0.60
N LEU A 40 4.37 4.82 -1.58
CA LEU A 40 5.12 5.67 -2.51
C LEU A 40 5.82 6.83 -1.80
N ARG A 41 5.19 7.47 -0.81
CA ARG A 41 5.84 8.55 -0.06
C ARG A 41 7.02 8.02 0.78
N MET A 42 6.82 6.89 1.45
CA MET A 42 7.86 6.22 2.26
C MET A 42 9.03 5.73 1.42
N SER A 43 8.80 5.38 0.16
CA SER A 43 9.83 4.87 -0.76
C SER A 43 10.48 5.94 -1.63
N ASN A 44 10.34 7.22 -1.30
CA ASN A 44 10.81 8.32 -2.15
C ASN A 44 10.28 8.24 -3.59
N TRP A 45 9.04 7.76 -3.76
CA TRP A 45 8.34 7.56 -5.02
C TRP A 45 8.97 6.49 -5.93
N ILE A 46 9.81 5.60 -5.37
CA ILE A 46 10.34 4.43 -6.07
C ILE A 46 9.28 3.32 -6.04
N GLN A 47 8.74 2.98 -7.20
CA GLN A 47 7.64 2.00 -7.32
C GLN A 47 8.04 0.59 -6.88
N LYS A 48 9.27 0.17 -7.15
CA LYS A 48 9.79 -1.15 -6.74
C LYS A 48 9.74 -1.29 -5.21
N ASP A 49 10.30 -0.31 -4.53
CA ASP A 49 10.41 -0.29 -3.07
C ASP A 49 9.03 -0.12 -2.40
N ALA A 50 8.15 0.70 -2.98
CA ALA A 50 6.75 0.79 -2.53
C ALA A 50 6.00 -0.55 -2.69
N ALA A 51 6.28 -1.30 -3.76
CA ALA A 51 5.66 -2.60 -3.98
C ALA A 51 6.14 -3.63 -2.94
N GLU A 52 7.41 -3.57 -2.56
CA GLU A 52 7.98 -4.39 -1.48
C GLU A 52 7.29 -4.11 -0.13
N LEU A 53 7.06 -2.84 0.22
CA LEU A 53 6.34 -2.45 1.45
C LEU A 53 4.92 -3.03 1.54
N LEU A 54 4.23 -3.12 0.40
CA LEU A 54 2.87 -3.66 0.32
C LEU A 54 2.84 -5.17 -0.01
N SER A 55 4.00 -5.83 -0.08
CA SER A 55 4.11 -7.25 -0.44
C SER A 55 3.40 -7.62 -1.75
N ILE A 56 3.47 -6.74 -2.75
CA ILE A 56 2.94 -6.96 -4.10
C ILE A 56 4.06 -6.90 -5.14
N SER A 57 3.81 -7.45 -6.34
CA SER A 57 4.80 -7.31 -7.42
C SER A 57 4.87 -5.85 -7.93
N PRO A 58 6.05 -5.40 -8.41
CA PRO A 58 6.18 -4.09 -9.07
C PRO A 58 5.22 -3.89 -10.25
N ARG A 59 4.85 -4.97 -10.94
CA ARG A 59 3.83 -4.94 -12.02
C ARG A 59 2.45 -4.56 -11.47
N VAL A 60 2.06 -5.13 -10.33
CA VAL A 60 0.78 -4.81 -9.68
C VAL A 60 0.79 -3.35 -9.20
N MET A 61 1.89 -2.88 -8.61
CA MET A 61 2.04 -1.48 -8.23
C MET A 61 1.84 -0.53 -9.42
N ASN A 62 2.52 -0.78 -10.55
CA ASN A 62 2.38 0.02 -11.77
C ASN A 62 0.93 0.00 -12.30
N TYR A 63 0.29 -1.19 -12.32
CA TYR A 63 -1.11 -1.32 -12.69
C TYR A 63 -2.00 -0.44 -11.81
N LYS A 64 -1.83 -0.51 -10.48
CA LYS A 64 -2.63 0.25 -9.52
C LYS A 64 -2.45 1.76 -9.68
N ILE A 65 -1.22 2.24 -9.88
CA ILE A 65 -0.92 3.66 -10.16
C ILE A 65 -1.68 4.15 -11.40
N LYS A 66 -1.69 3.35 -12.48
CA LYS A 66 -2.41 3.68 -13.72
C LYS A 66 -3.92 3.69 -13.52
N THR A 67 -4.48 2.65 -12.89
CA THR A 67 -5.94 2.53 -12.71
C THR A 67 -6.50 3.58 -11.77
N MET A 68 -5.75 3.98 -10.74
CA MET A 68 -6.17 4.97 -9.75
C MET A 68 -5.78 6.41 -10.12
N ALA A 69 -5.24 6.60 -11.33
CA ALA A 69 -4.75 7.89 -11.84
C ALA A 69 -3.89 8.64 -10.80
N ILE A 70 -2.94 7.93 -10.17
CA ILE A 70 -2.07 8.52 -9.16
C ILE A 70 -1.03 9.41 -9.86
N GLU A 71 -1.07 10.69 -9.56
CA GLU A 71 -0.09 11.65 -10.08
C GLU A 71 1.23 11.53 -9.32
N MET A 72 2.29 11.18 -10.06
CA MET A 72 3.64 11.15 -9.54
C MET A 72 4.25 12.55 -9.59
N PRO A 73 4.98 13.00 -8.56
CA PRO A 73 5.71 14.25 -8.64
C PRO A 73 6.74 14.17 -9.77
N LYS A 74 6.69 15.13 -10.70
CA LYS A 74 7.70 15.28 -11.75
C LYS A 74 9.04 15.55 -11.04
N ALA A 75 9.97 14.59 -11.13
CA ALA A 75 11.35 14.65 -10.64
C ALA A 75 11.57 15.71 -9.55
N ARG A 76 11.20 15.37 -8.31
CA ARG A 76 11.39 16.28 -7.17
C ARG A 76 12.87 16.32 -6.83
N ARG A 77 13.58 17.34 -7.31
CA ARG A 77 14.80 17.85 -6.68
C ARG A 77 14.49 17.92 -5.19
N LEU A 78 15.16 17.09 -4.37
CA LEU A 78 14.85 16.86 -2.96
C LEU A 78 14.39 18.16 -2.29
N GLN A 79 13.12 18.21 -1.88
CA GLN A 79 12.77 19.09 -0.77
C GLN A 79 13.31 18.39 0.46
N VAL A 80 14.50 18.82 0.85
CA VAL A 80 15.04 18.64 2.18
C VAL A 80 14.12 19.46 3.08
N GLU A 81 13.11 18.82 3.66
CA GLU A 81 12.43 19.41 4.81
C GLU A 81 13.38 19.26 5.99
N GLY A 82 14.13 20.34 6.25
CA GLY A 82 14.88 20.47 7.47
C GLY A 82 13.92 20.65 8.63
N VAL A 83 14.02 19.77 9.62
CA VAL A 83 13.88 20.03 11.06
C VAL A 83 14.82 19.07 11.77
#